data_AF-A0A8T0FQN8-F1
#
_entry.id   AF-A0A8T0FQN8-F1
#
_cell.length_a   1.000
_cell.length_b   1.000
_cell.length_c   1.000
_cell.angle_alpha   90.00
_cell.angle_beta   90.00
_cell.angle_gamma   90.00
#
_symmetry.space_group_name_H-M   'P 1'
#
loop_
_entity.id
_entity.type
_entity.pdbx_description
1 polymer ?
#
loop_
_entity_poly.entity_id
_entity_poly.type
_entity_poly.pdbx_seq_one_letter_code
_entity_poly.pdbx_strand_id
1 'polypeptide(L)'
;MGKASGVSRRRRKKYNYNRNLKKLHKKQITLPKVKCKQIKEAWDSSKSYVRNMEDMGLSDDPNKTIGIRENGIVHSSHDLWVHEEMEVVCVKSRFLRP
;
A
#
# COMPACT_ATOMS: atom_id res chain seq x y z
N MET A 1 -20.23 -43.41 0.20
CA MET A 1 -18.78 -43.10 0.11
C MET A 1 -18.56 -41.95 -0.87
N GLY A 2 -18.84 -40.71 -0.47
CA GLY A 2 -18.69 -39.53 -1.34
C GLY A 2 -17.26 -39.00 -1.32
N LYS A 3 -16.62 -38.90 -2.50
CA LYS A 3 -15.25 -38.39 -2.64
C LYS A 3 -15.25 -36.87 -2.39
N ALA A 4 -14.51 -36.42 -1.38
CA ALA A 4 -14.32 -34.99 -1.11
C ALA A 4 -13.54 -34.32 -2.25
N SER A 5 -14.21 -33.48 -3.05
CA SER A 5 -13.55 -32.50 -3.94
C SER A 5 -13.06 -31.29 -3.13
N GLY A 6 -12.31 -31.55 -2.06
CA GLY A 6 -11.90 -30.55 -1.07
C GLY A 6 -10.46 -30.07 -1.26
N VAL A 7 -10.00 -29.93 -2.51
CA VAL A 7 -8.61 -29.53 -2.77
C VAL A 7 -8.54 -28.30 -3.67
N SER A 8 -9.24 -27.24 -3.26
CA SER A 8 -8.65 -25.90 -3.33
C SER A 8 -7.46 -25.86 -2.36
N ARG A 9 -6.43 -26.67 -2.62
CA ARG A 9 -5.13 -26.50 -1.98
C ARG A 9 -4.75 -25.07 -2.30
N ARG A 10 -4.72 -24.22 -1.27
CA ARG A 10 -3.91 -22.99 -1.24
C ARG A 10 -2.73 -23.21 -2.17
N ARG A 11 -2.74 -22.62 -3.38
CA ARG A 11 -1.55 -22.64 -4.23
C ARG A 11 -0.52 -21.91 -3.41
N ARG A 12 0.37 -22.65 -2.73
CA ARG A 12 1.46 -22.07 -1.95
C ARG A 12 2.20 -21.18 -2.92
N LYS A 13 2.33 -19.89 -2.57
CA LYS A 13 3.11 -18.95 -3.37
C LYS A 13 4.50 -19.56 -3.52
N LYS A 14 4.82 -20.07 -4.71
CA LYS A 14 6.13 -20.65 -4.99
C LYS A 14 7.11 -19.50 -5.12
N TYR A 15 8.28 -19.64 -4.49
CA TYR A 15 9.35 -18.68 -4.70
C TYR A 15 9.75 -18.70 -6.18
N ASN A 16 9.69 -17.54 -6.84
CA ASN A 16 10.15 -17.44 -8.22
C ASN A 16 11.67 -17.23 -8.21
N TYR A 17 12.42 -18.30 -8.51
CA TYR A 17 13.89 -18.29 -8.54
C TYR A 17 14.47 -17.33 -9.58
N ASN A 18 13.70 -16.95 -10.61
CA ASN A 18 14.13 -16.01 -11.63
C ASN A 18 13.97 -14.54 -11.18
N ARG A 19 13.29 -14.28 -10.04
CA ARG A 19 13.10 -12.93 -9.53
C ARG A 19 14.27 -12.50 -8.67
N ASN A 20 15.02 -11.51 -9.13
CA ASN A 20 16.04 -10.88 -8.31
C ASN A 20 15.40 -9.87 -7.33
N LEU A 21 15.13 -10.33 -6.11
CA LEU A 21 14.52 -9.51 -5.05
C LEU A 21 15.34 -8.27 -4.68
N LYS A 22 16.67 -8.38 -4.69
CA LYS A 22 17.57 -7.25 -4.37
C LYS A 22 17.41 -6.11 -5.37
N LYS A 23 17.33 -6.43 -6.67
CA LYS A 23 17.11 -5.42 -7.71
C LYS A 23 15.74 -4.75 -7.58
N LEU A 24 14.71 -5.51 -7.23
CA LEU A 24 13.37 -4.97 -7.04
C LEU A 24 13.28 -4.05 -5.82
N HIS A 25 13.88 -4.46 -4.70
CA HIS A 25 13.94 -3.62 -3.52
C HIS A 25 14.65 -2.29 -3.80
N LYS A 26 15.80 -2.34 -4.50
CA LYS A 26 16.50 -1.12 -4.95
C LYS A 26 15.57 -0.21 -5.76
N LYS A 27 14.79 -0.74 -6.70
CA LYS A 27 13.82 0.05 -7.47
C LYS A 27 12.72 0.69 -6.61
N GLN A 28 12.34 0.06 -5.50
CA GLN A 28 11.29 0.57 -4.62
C GLN A 28 11.76 1.70 -3.69
N ILE A 29 13.06 1.78 -3.38
CA ILE A 29 13.63 2.81 -2.51
C ILE A 29 14.27 3.96 -3.31
N THR A 30 14.68 3.68 -4.55
CA THR A 30 15.35 4.67 -5.40
C THR A 30 14.34 5.74 -5.84
N LEU A 31 14.70 7.00 -5.61
CA LEU A 31 13.94 8.14 -6.10
C LEU A 31 13.86 8.10 -7.64
N PRO A 32 12.66 8.15 -8.25
CA PRO A 32 12.55 8.28 -9.70
C PRO A 32 13.09 9.63 -10.19
N LYS A 33 13.31 9.77 -11.49
CA LYS A 33 13.82 11.03 -12.09
C LYS A 33 12.75 12.12 -12.06
N VAL A 34 12.53 12.72 -10.89
CA VAL A 34 11.59 13.82 -10.65
C VAL A 34 12.29 15.16 -10.90
N LYS A 35 11.59 16.13 -11.49
CA LYS A 35 12.14 17.48 -11.74
C LYS A 35 12.03 18.38 -10.52
N CYS A 36 10.90 18.31 -9.80
CA CYS A 36 10.59 19.14 -8.64
C CYS A 36 11.64 18.99 -7.54
N LYS A 37 12.07 20.13 -6.96
CA LYS A 37 13.12 20.17 -5.93
C LYS A 37 12.58 19.75 -4.57
N GLN A 38 11.37 20.19 -4.24
CA GLN A 38 10.68 19.90 -2.98
C GLN A 38 10.54 18.39 -2.74
N ILE A 39 10.18 17.64 -3.78
CA ILE A 39 10.05 16.18 -3.71
C ILE A 39 11.43 15.53 -3.48
N LYS A 40 12.50 16.08 -4.05
CA LYS A 40 13.86 15.54 -3.83
C LYS A 40 14.33 15.77 -2.40
N GLU A 41 14.04 16.94 -1.86
CA GLU A 41 14.42 17.33 -0.49
C GLU A 41 13.65 16.55 0.56
N ALA A 42 12.35 16.31 0.34
CA ALA A 42 11.51 15.52 1.22
C ALA A 42 11.72 13.99 1.08
N TRP A 43 12.52 13.52 0.12
CA TRP A 43 12.68 12.09 -0.15
C TRP A 43 13.62 11.40 0.83
N ASP A 44 13.10 10.42 1.58
CA ASP A 44 13.91 9.55 2.43
C ASP A 44 14.25 8.23 1.72
N SER A 45 15.54 7.98 1.49
CA SER A 45 16.04 6.76 0.83
C SER A 45 15.88 5.48 1.66
N SER A 46 15.62 5.58 2.97
CA SER A 46 15.39 4.43 3.85
C SER A 46 13.97 3.88 3.72
N LYS A 47 13.03 4.72 3.27
CA LYS A 47 11.61 4.39 3.14
C LYS A 47 11.29 3.89 1.73
N SER A 48 10.21 3.11 1.64
CA SER A 48 9.65 2.69 0.36
C SER A 48 8.99 3.87 -0.35
N TYR A 49 8.97 3.83 -1.68
CA TYR A 49 8.27 4.80 -2.55
C TYR A 49 6.88 5.21 -2.03
N VAL A 50 6.04 4.23 -1.69
CA VAL A 50 4.65 4.46 -1.22
C VAL A 50 4.63 5.28 0.08
N ARG A 51 5.41 4.87 1.09
CA ARG A 51 5.55 5.62 2.35
C ARG A 51 6.04 7.04 2.14
N ASN A 52 7.01 7.26 1.25
CA ASN A 52 7.47 8.62 0.97
C ASN A 52 6.35 9.48 0.36
N MET A 53 5.53 8.91 -0.53
CA MET A 53 4.38 9.61 -1.09
C MET A 53 3.36 9.93 0.01
N GLU A 54 3.02 8.96 0.87
CA GLU A 54 2.11 9.13 2.00
C GLU A 54 2.59 10.20 2.99
N ASP A 55 3.89 10.21 3.35
CA ASP A 55 4.48 11.20 4.26
C ASP A 55 4.41 12.63 3.70
N MET A 56 4.45 12.78 2.37
CA MET A 56 4.27 14.06 1.68
C MET A 56 2.78 14.42 1.45
N GLY A 57 1.84 13.57 1.86
CA GLY A 57 0.41 13.75 1.59
C GLY A 57 0.03 13.51 0.11
N LEU A 58 0.85 12.78 -0.64
CA LEU A 58 0.65 12.44 -2.03
C LEU A 58 0.10 11.01 -2.19
N SER A 59 -0.67 10.80 -3.25
CA SER A 59 -1.17 9.48 -3.63
C SER A 59 -0.18 8.74 -4.54
N ASP A 60 0.10 7.47 -4.22
CA ASP A 60 0.80 6.52 -5.12
C ASP A 60 -0.06 6.13 -6.33
N ASP A 61 -1.38 5.96 -6.13
CA ASP A 61 -2.32 5.56 -7.17
C ASP A 61 -3.58 6.43 -7.10
N PRO A 62 -3.74 7.39 -8.02
CA PRO A 62 -4.87 8.31 -8.00
C PRO A 62 -6.20 7.58 -8.17
N ASN A 63 -6.24 6.45 -8.89
CA ASN A 63 -7.49 5.70 -9.07
C ASN A 63 -7.94 5.04 -7.77
N LYS A 64 -6.98 4.59 -6.94
CA LYS A 64 -7.27 4.06 -5.60
C LYS A 64 -7.72 5.16 -4.65
N THR A 65 -7.08 6.32 -4.70
CA THR A 65 -7.43 7.44 -3.80
C THR A 65 -8.77 8.07 -4.14
N ILE A 66 -9.06 8.28 -5.43
CA ILE A 66 -10.32 8.88 -5.90
C ILE A 66 -11.45 7.82 -5.94
N GLY A 67 -11.12 6.53 -5.97
CA GLY A 67 -12.11 5.45 -6.00
C GLY A 67 -12.85 5.37 -7.34
N ILE A 68 -12.14 5.54 -8.46
CA ILE A 68 -12.73 5.44 -9.80
C ILE A 68 -12.88 3.96 -10.15
N ARG A 69 -14.10 3.44 -10.00
CA ARG A 69 -14.49 2.11 -10.51
C ARG A 69 -14.87 2.21 -11.99
N GLU A 70 -14.66 1.12 -12.71
CA GLU A 70 -14.94 0.93 -14.15
C GLU A 70 -16.38 1.31 -14.60
N ASN A 71 -17.28 1.53 -13.64
CA ASN A 71 -18.68 1.92 -13.86
C ASN A 71 -18.97 3.38 -13.46
N GLY A 72 -17.97 4.25 -13.34
CA GLY A 72 -18.14 5.71 -13.23
C GLY A 72 -18.71 6.25 -11.92
N ILE A 73 -18.94 5.43 -10.89
CA ILE A 73 -19.45 5.91 -9.59
C ILE A 73 -18.27 6.13 -8.64
N VAL A 74 -17.87 7.38 -8.45
CA VAL A 74 -16.88 7.81 -7.46
C VAL A 74 -17.30 7.39 -6.04
N HIS A 75 -16.41 6.72 -5.31
CA HIS A 75 -16.50 6.53 -3.87
C HIS A 75 -15.23 7.13 -3.27
N SER A 76 -15.28 8.40 -2.88
CA SER A 76 -14.19 9.05 -2.15
C SER A 76 -14.20 8.55 -0.70
N SER A 77 -13.35 7.59 -0.36
CA SER A 77 -13.18 7.10 1.02
C SER A 77 -12.06 7.86 1.75
N HIS A 78 -12.09 9.19 1.71
CA HIS A 78 -11.16 10.00 2.51
C HIS A 78 -11.84 11.27 3.05
N ASP A 79 -12.78 11.07 3.97
CA ASP A 79 -13.20 12.06 4.96
C ASP A 79 -13.38 11.35 6.30
N LEU A 80 -12.31 10.78 6.87
CA LEU A 80 -12.23 10.54 8.31
C LEU A 80 -10.76 10.59 8.73
N TRP A 81 -10.48 11.45 9.71
CA TRP A 81 -9.20 11.73 10.37
C TRP A 81 -8.37 12.90 9.83
N VAL A 82 -8.96 14.11 9.89
CA VAL A 82 -8.23 15.23 10.50
C VAL A 82 -8.31 15.01 12.01
N HIS A 83 -7.20 14.63 12.63
CA HIS A 83 -6.98 14.91 14.05
C HIS A 83 -5.56 15.45 14.17
N GLU A 84 -5.51 16.77 14.18
CA GLU A 84 -4.46 17.50 14.88
C GLU A 84 -4.57 17.19 16.38
N GLU A 85 -3.41 17.21 17.03
CA GLU A 85 -3.17 17.08 18.48
C GLU A 85 -3.07 15.67 19.08
N MET A 86 -1.80 15.32 19.36
CA MET A 86 -1.27 14.67 20.56
C MET A 86 -2.21 13.77 21.38
N GLU A 87 -2.00 12.45 21.31
CA GLU A 87 -1.55 11.66 22.46
C GLU A 87 -1.32 10.18 22.08
N VAL A 88 -0.30 9.61 22.72
CA VAL A 88 0.06 8.19 22.69
C VAL A 88 -0.98 7.36 23.45
N VAL A 89 -1.71 6.47 22.78
CA VAL A 89 -2.14 5.22 23.42
C VAL A 89 -2.29 4.05 22.44
N CYS A 90 -1.53 3.00 22.71
CA CYS A 90 -1.67 1.69 22.09
C CYS A 90 -2.93 0.99 22.64
N VAL A 91 -3.94 0.73 21.81
CA VAL A 91 -4.94 -0.32 22.10
C VAL A 91 -5.28 -1.10 20.84
N LYS A 92 -4.65 -2.28 20.72
CA LYS A 92 -5.17 -3.41 19.93
C LYS A 92 -6.44 -3.92 20.61
N SER A 93 -7.59 -3.77 19.97
CA SER A 93 -8.77 -4.57 20.31
C SER A 93 -9.71 -4.74 19.11
N ARG A 94 -9.46 -5.85 18.41
CA ARG A 94 -10.44 -6.93 18.20
C ARG A 94 -11.91 -6.47 18.12
N PHE A 95 -12.47 -6.43 16.92
CA PHE A 95 -13.92 -6.58 16.75
C PHE A 95 -14.24 -7.74 15.81
N LEU A 96 -15.06 -8.63 16.36
CA LEU A 96 -15.62 -9.84 15.78
C LEU A 96 -16.54 -9.48 14.60
N ARG A 97 -16.54 -10.30 13.56
CA ARG A 97 -17.59 -10.29 12.52
C ARG A 97 -18.58 -11.43 12.81
N PRO A 98 -19.89 -11.22 12.58
CA PRO A 98 -20.88 -12.29 12.66
C PRO A 98 -20.64 -13.37 11.60
#